data_AF-A0A9E1R6W2-F1
#
_entry.id   AF-A0A9E1R6W2-F1
#
_cell.length_a   1.000
_cell.length_b   1.000
_cell.length_c   1.000
_cell.angle_alpha   90.00
_cell.angle_beta   90.00
_cell.angle_gamma   90.00
#
_symmetry.space_group_name_H-M   'P 1'
#
loop_
_entity.id
_entity.type
_entity.pdbx_description
1 polymer ?
#
loop_
_entity_poly.entity_id
_entity_poly.type
_entity_poly.pdbx_seq_one_letter_code
_entity_poly.pdbx_strand_id
1 'polypeptide(L)' 'MIVAEQKPLKDIQRMLKGKKKVLTVGCGTCVSVCFAGGKKESSAMAATLRTAAALEGQEL' A
#
# COMPACT_ATOMS: atom_id res chain seq x y z
N MET A 1 23.80 -0.83 4.39
CA MET A 1 22.59 -1.56 4.81
C MET A 1 21.40 -0.64 4.56
N ILE A 2 20.38 -1.08 3.83
CA ILE A 2 19.17 -0.29 3.53
C ILE A 2 18.08 -0.72 4.53
N VAL A 3 17.35 0.24 5.09
CA VAL A 3 16.17 0.00 5.91
C VAL A 3 14.98 0.61 5.18
N ALA A 4 13.90 -0.14 5.05
CA ALA A 4 12.65 0.33 4.47
C ALA A 4 11.56 0.31 5.52
N GLU A 5 10.72 1.34 5.52
CA GLU A 5 9.57 1.47 6.40
C GLU A 5 8.33 1.76 5.57
N GLN A 6 7.18 1.27 6.03
CA GLN A 6 5.92 1.53 5.37
C GLN A 6 5.48 2.98 5.63
N LYS A 7 5.17 3.71 4.56
CA LYS A 7 4.61 5.05 4.65
C LYS A 7 3.26 5.02 5.40
N PRO A 8 2.93 6.02 6.24
CA PRO A 8 1.62 6.09 6.87
C PRO A 8 0.48 6.02 5.85
N LEU A 9 -0.56 5.23 6.15
CA LEU A 9 -1.69 4.99 5.25
C LEU A 9 -2.32 6.30 4.76
N LYS A 10 -2.51 7.28 5.66
CA LYS A 10 -3.08 8.60 5.34
C LYS A 10 -2.33 9.32 4.23
N ASP A 11 -1.00 9.20 4.21
CA ASP A 11 -0.20 9.83 3.17
C ASP A 11 -0.35 9.12 1.82
N ILE A 12 -0.50 7.80 1.82
CA ILE A 12 -0.76 7.01 0.61
C ILE A 12 -2.15 7.37 0.07
N GLN A 13 -3.18 7.43 0.92
CA GLN A 13 -4.53 7.85 0.52
C GLN A 13 -4.52 9.24 -0.12
N ARG A 14 -3.79 10.20 0.48
CA ARG A 14 -3.60 11.53 -0.10
C ARG A 14 -2.95 11.48 -1.49
N MET A 15 -1.96 10.62 -1.70
CA MET A 15 -1.31 10.42 -3.00
C MET A 15 -2.24 9.77 -4.04
N LEU A 16 -3.18 8.95 -3.59
CA LEU A 16 -4.12 8.23 -4.44
C LEU A 16 -5.44 8.99 -4.70
N LYS A 17 -5.62 10.18 -4.12
CA LYS A 17 -6.85 10.98 -4.26
C LYS A 17 -7.24 11.17 -5.73
N GLY A 18 -8.46 10.77 -6.07
CA GLY A 18 -9.00 10.87 -7.44
C GLY A 18 -8.53 9.77 -8.40
N LYS A 19 -7.74 8.79 -7.95
CA LYS A 19 -7.40 7.59 -8.73
C LYS A 19 -8.45 6.50 -8.44
N LYS A 20 -8.90 5.81 -9.50
CA LYS A 20 -9.92 4.74 -9.42
C LYS A 20 -9.40 3.34 -9.74
N LYS A 21 -8.12 3.25 -10.13
CA LYS A 21 -7.47 1.99 -10.52
C LYS A 21 -6.05 2.04 -9.99
N VAL A 22 -5.79 1.25 -8.95
CA VAL A 22 -4.49 1.22 -8.27
C VAL A 22 -3.98 -0.22 -8.18
N LEU A 23 -2.72 -0.43 -8.58
CA LEU A 23 -2.03 -1.70 -8.46
C LEU A 23 -0.99 -1.61 -7.35
N THR A 24 -1.05 -2.52 -6.39
CA THR A 24 0.03 -2.72 -5.43
C THR A 24 0.99 -3.78 -5.95
N VAL A 25 2.29 -3.47 -5.92
CA VAL A 25 3.35 -4.39 -6.35
C VAL A 25 4.35 -4.52 -5.21
N GLY A 26 4.65 -5.76 -4.83
CA GLY A 26 5.68 -6.07 -3.85
C GLY A 26 7.02 -6.39 -4.51
N CYS A 27 8.12 -6.06 -3.83
CA CYS A 27 9.47 -6.43 -4.26
C CYS A 27 10.02 -7.58 -3.39
N GLY A 28 10.55 -8.62 -4.04
CA GLY A 28 10.96 -9.87 -3.39
C GLY A 28 12.31 -9.84 -2.65
N THR A 29 12.98 -8.69 -2.59
CA THR A 29 14.33 -8.56 -1.99
C THR A 29 14.35 -7.55 -0.85
N CYS A 30 14.82 -6.31 -1.09
CA CYS A 30 15.17 -5.34 -0.05
C CYS A 30 14.00 -4.96 0.86
N VAL A 31 12.79 -4.81 0.34
CA VAL A 31 11.60 -4.44 1.13
C VAL A 31 10.87 -5.64 1.73
N SER A 32 11.15 -6.85 1.24
CA SER A 32 10.64 -8.09 1.85
C SER A 32 11.39 -8.39 3.15
N VAL A 33 12.72 -8.24 3.18
CA VAL A 33 13.52 -8.46 4.39
C VAL A 33 13.23 -7.44 5.49
N CYS A 34 12.75 -6.24 5.12
CA CYS A 34 12.30 -5.21 6.05
C CYS A 34 10.82 -5.33 6.44
N PHE A 35 10.08 -6.31 5.92
CA PHE A 35 8.62 -6.44 6.13
C PHE A 35 7.82 -5.18 5.77
N ALA A 36 8.30 -4.42 4.79
CA ALA A 36 7.72 -3.12 4.41
C ALA A 36 7.01 -3.15 3.05
N GLY A 37 7.28 -4.14 2.20
CA GLY A 37 6.74 -4.16 0.83
C GLY A 37 6.96 -5.46 0.05
N GLY A 38 7.04 -6.61 0.73
CA GLY A 38 7.07 -7.92 0.08
C GLY A 38 5.67 -8.38 -0.37
N LYS A 39 5.56 -9.64 -0.81
CA LYS A 39 4.31 -10.21 -1.34
C LYS A 39 3.16 -10.16 -0.33
N LYS A 40 3.44 -10.44 0.94
CA LYS A 40 2.42 -10.44 2.00
C LYS A 40 1.97 -9.03 2.31
N GLU A 41 2.92 -8.11 2.41
CA GLU A 41 2.70 -6.69 2.73
C GLU A 41 1.94 -5.99 1.60
N SER A 42 2.28 -6.26 0.33
CA SER A 42 1.58 -5.69 -0.83
C SER A 42 0.14 -6.20 -0.95
N SER A 43 -0.11 -7.47 -0.59
CA SER A 43 -1.45 -8.05 -0.54
C SER A 43 -2.29 -7.44 0.58
N ALA A 44 -1.71 -7.26 1.77
CA ALA A 44 -2.36 -6.60 2.89
C ALA A 44 -2.68 -5.14 2.56
N MET A 45 -1.72 -4.40 1.99
CA MET A 45 -1.91 -3.02 1.54
C MET A 45 -3.06 -2.88 0.54
N ALA A 46 -3.19 -3.82 -0.41
CA ALA A 46 -4.31 -3.81 -1.36
C ALA A 46 -5.66 -3.94 -0.64
N ALA A 47 -5.77 -4.84 0.33
CA ALA A 47 -6.99 -5.01 1.11
C ALA A 47 -7.29 -3.76 1.95
N THR A 48 -6.29 -3.22 2.66
CA THR A 48 -6.41 -2.00 3.46
C THR A 48 -6.86 -0.80 2.64
N LEU A 49 -6.27 -0.59 1.46
CA LEU A 49 -6.65 0.52 0.58
C LEU A 49 -8.09 0.39 0.09
N ARG A 50 -8.54 -0.80 -0.30
CA ARG A 50 -9.94 -1.04 -0.69
C ARG A 50 -10.90 -0.74 0.45
N THR A 51 -10.62 -1.24 1.65
CA THR A 51 -11.46 -0.96 2.83
C THR A 51 -11.50 0.53 3.16
N ALA A 52 -10.34 1.20 3.11
CA ALA A 52 -10.24 2.62 3.40
C ALA A 52 -10.99 3.48 2.37
N ALA A 53 -10.89 3.15 1.09
CA ALA A 53 -11.65 3.84 0.04
C ALA A 53 -13.16 3.65 0.20
N ALA A 54 -13.61 2.42 0.51
CA ALA A 54 -15.02 2.14 0.75
C ALA A 54 -15.61 2.96 1.92
N LEU A 55 -14.84 3.14 3.01
CA LEU A 55 -15.23 4.00 4.13
C LEU A 55 -15.34 5.48 3.77
N GLU A 56 -14.54 5.94 2.80
CA GLU A 56 -14.57 7.32 2.28
C GLU A 56 -15.55 7.52 1.12
N GLY A 57 -16.34 6.50 0.76
CA GLY A 57 -17.26 6.56 -0.38
C GLY A 57 -16.56 6.63 -1.74
N GLN A 58 -15.31 6.16 -1.82
CA GLN A 58 -14.49 6.10 -3.03
C GLN A 58 -14.35 4.65 -3.52
N GLU A 59 -14.12 4.47 -4.83
CA GLU A 59 -13.81 3.17 -5.44
C GLU A 59 -12.36 3.13 -5.93
N LEU A 60 -11.66 2.03 -5.63
CA LEU A 60 -10.25 1.74 -5.96
C LEU A 60 -10.06 0.41 -6.69
#